data_AF-A0A923V5I9-F1
#
_entry.id   AF-A0A923V5I9-F1
#
_cell.length_a   1.000
_cell.length_b   1.000
_cell.length_c   1.000
_cell.angle_alpha   90.00
_cell.angle_beta   90.00
_cell.angle_gamma   90.00
#
_symmetry.space_group_name_H-M   'P 1'
#
loop_
_entity.id
_entity.type
_entity.pdbx_description
1 polymer ?
#
loop_
_entity_poly.entity_id
_entity_poly.type
_entity_poly.pdbx_seq_one_letter_code
_entity_poly.pdbx_strand_id
1 'polypeptide(L)'
;MVRYSLFFLFFSLFFIACSNTKTNDASLREFTFAPVKGIRYTEVKRRFSTGLSFNPEGFMQKPSWIIEVAAEDTMLAWSPQKQMMQRFYMQYDHGDVYNFAAEFFKVQHVSKDSLVFRRIEVDGRKIVKGIASDVNMTFYAQNYIKNTLKTSAITLQKPSKGDTLFIKRRAEMINKSSDSAFAATTPVKFIAKNNTVSVQKISTVDPLLKRTESYDYMFPQYEIKIDKVYRDFYYFCRAIVDVKGRIHIKNVFGVLPENAENKKKVMQAIADIYLYSFFTVQPGSSLGIPHNTEITIGITGKAAKKP
;
A
#
# COMPACT_ATOMS: atom_id res chain seq x y z
N MET A 1 -50.48 50.82 -7.17
CA MET A 1 -50.61 49.64 -6.29
C MET A 1 -50.08 48.33 -6.90
N VAL A 2 -49.70 48.28 -8.19
CA VAL A 2 -49.21 47.05 -8.86
C VAL A 2 -47.68 46.84 -8.74
N ARG A 3 -46.92 47.91 -8.49
CA ARG A 3 -45.44 47.88 -8.50
C ARG A 3 -44.80 47.17 -7.28
N TYR A 4 -45.49 47.17 -6.14
CA TYR A 4 -45.03 46.48 -4.92
C TYR A 4 -45.45 45.00 -4.88
N SER A 5 -46.48 44.61 -5.65
CA SER A 5 -46.94 43.21 -5.74
C SER A 5 -45.97 42.32 -6.51
N LEU A 6 -45.29 42.84 -7.54
CA LEU A 6 -44.26 42.07 -8.27
C LEU A 6 -43.01 41.83 -7.42
N PHE A 7 -42.67 42.77 -6.52
CA PHE A 7 -41.47 42.65 -5.69
C PHE A 7 -41.62 41.56 -4.61
N PHE A 8 -42.83 41.41 -4.04
CA PHE A 8 -43.13 40.31 -3.12
C PHE A 8 -43.10 38.94 -3.81
N LEU A 9 -43.55 38.86 -5.05
CA LEU A 9 -43.58 37.60 -5.82
C LEU A 9 -42.16 37.14 -6.23
N PHE A 10 -41.26 38.09 -6.48
CA PHE A 10 -39.84 37.80 -6.72
C PHE A 10 -39.09 37.36 -5.45
N PHE A 11 -39.44 37.94 -4.28
CA PHE A 11 -38.83 37.57 -3.00
C PHE A 11 -39.28 36.18 -2.51
N SER A 12 -40.53 35.77 -2.79
CA SER A 12 -41.00 34.41 -2.50
C SER A 12 -40.33 33.32 -3.35
N LEU A 13 -39.91 33.64 -4.58
CA LEU A 13 -39.20 32.69 -5.45
C LEU A 13 -37.76 32.41 -4.99
N PHE A 14 -37.12 33.34 -4.28
CA PHE A 14 -35.78 33.12 -3.70
C PHE A 14 -35.78 32.10 -2.54
N PHE A 15 -36.89 31.95 -1.81
CA PHE A 15 -36.98 30.97 -0.72
C PHE A 15 -37.29 29.54 -1.19
N ILE A 16 -37.80 29.35 -2.41
CA ILE A 16 -38.09 28.01 -2.97
C ILE A 16 -36.84 27.40 -3.62
N ALA A 17 -35.82 28.19 -3.99
CA ALA A 17 -34.59 27.71 -4.62
C ALA A 17 -33.58 27.06 -3.65
N CYS A 18 -33.88 27.01 -2.34
CA CYS A 18 -33.04 26.37 -1.32
C CYS A 18 -33.69 25.13 -0.70
N SER A 19 -34.05 24.16 -1.54
CA SER A 19 -34.31 22.78 -1.08
C SER A 19 -33.33 21.80 -1.74
N ASN A 20 -32.02 22.04 -1.60
CA ASN A 20 -31.04 20.95 -1.71
C ASN A 20 -31.01 20.21 -0.38
N THR A 21 -32.13 19.60 0.00
CA THR A 21 -32.11 18.53 0.99
C THR A 21 -31.30 17.40 0.36
N LYS A 22 -30.05 17.22 0.80
CA LYS A 22 -29.35 15.96 0.59
C LYS A 22 -30.26 14.88 1.15
N THR A 23 -30.94 14.15 0.28
CA THR A 23 -31.90 13.14 0.67
C THR A 23 -31.14 11.98 1.30
N ASN A 24 -31.09 11.95 2.64
CA ASN A 24 -30.81 10.75 3.41
C ASN A 24 -32.04 9.82 3.38
N ASP A 25 -32.62 9.61 2.21
CA ASP A 25 -33.77 8.74 2.04
C ASP A 25 -33.29 7.29 2.15
N ALA A 26 -33.67 6.63 3.25
CA ALA A 26 -33.30 5.26 3.53
C ALA A 26 -33.85 4.27 2.48
N SER A 27 -34.89 4.65 1.73
CA SER A 27 -35.47 3.81 0.66
C SER A 27 -34.54 3.66 -0.55
N LEU A 28 -33.56 4.55 -0.72
CA LEU A 28 -32.56 4.49 -1.79
C LEU A 28 -31.37 3.59 -1.47
N ARG A 29 -31.32 2.99 -0.27
CA ARG A 29 -30.24 2.10 0.18
C ARG A 29 -30.59 0.66 -0.17
N GLU A 30 -29.72 0.00 -0.94
CA GLU A 30 -29.87 -1.43 -1.21
C GLU A 30 -29.52 -2.25 0.05
N PHE A 31 -28.61 -1.74 0.87
CA PHE A 31 -28.11 -2.43 2.05
C PHE A 31 -28.41 -1.67 3.34
N THR A 32 -28.78 -2.40 4.38
CA THR A 32 -28.95 -1.88 5.75
C THR A 32 -28.06 -2.62 6.74
N PHE A 33 -27.57 -1.92 7.75
CA PHE A 33 -26.71 -2.50 8.79
C PHE A 33 -27.48 -2.95 10.03
N ALA A 34 -28.76 -2.62 10.15
CA ALA A 34 -29.59 -3.00 11.29
C ALA A 34 -29.60 -4.52 11.59
N PRO A 35 -29.69 -5.43 10.58
CA PRO A 35 -29.71 -6.88 10.82
C PRO A 35 -28.40 -7.46 11.36
N VAL A 36 -27.30 -6.71 11.26
CA VAL A 36 -25.94 -7.13 11.63
C VAL A 36 -25.38 -6.35 12.82
N LYS A 37 -26.25 -5.59 13.52
CA LYS A 37 -25.90 -4.85 14.73
C LYS A 37 -25.28 -5.77 15.79
N GLY A 38 -24.21 -5.29 16.41
CA GLY A 38 -23.44 -5.98 17.46
C GLY A 38 -22.52 -7.09 16.94
N ILE A 39 -22.51 -7.38 15.63
CA ILE A 39 -21.63 -8.40 15.08
C ILE A 39 -20.26 -7.79 14.80
N ARG A 40 -19.23 -8.43 15.36
CA ARG A 40 -17.83 -8.13 15.07
C ARG A 40 -17.35 -8.96 13.88
N TYR A 41 -16.81 -8.26 12.90
CA TYR A 41 -16.25 -8.82 11.69
C TYR A 41 -14.74 -8.61 11.65
N THR A 42 -14.04 -9.57 11.07
CA THR A 42 -12.60 -9.49 10.81
C THR A 42 -12.37 -9.61 9.31
N GLU A 43 -11.58 -8.69 8.76
CA GLU A 43 -11.21 -8.72 7.36
C GLU A 43 -10.37 -9.97 7.09
N VAL A 44 -10.84 -10.82 6.18
CA VAL A 44 -10.17 -12.08 5.83
C VAL A 44 -9.51 -12.01 4.46
N LYS A 45 -9.98 -11.14 3.56
CA LYS A 45 -9.38 -10.97 2.23
C LYS A 45 -9.42 -9.51 1.81
N ARG A 46 -8.35 -9.07 1.17
CA ARG A 46 -8.29 -7.84 0.40
C ARG A 46 -7.71 -8.12 -0.97
N ARG A 47 -8.46 -7.83 -2.02
CA ARG A 47 -8.19 -8.29 -3.40
C ARG A 47 -8.44 -7.18 -4.41
N PHE A 48 -7.63 -7.14 -5.45
CA PHE A 48 -7.91 -6.34 -6.65
C PHE A 48 -9.09 -6.93 -7.44
N SER A 49 -9.63 -6.24 -8.45
CA SER A 49 -10.64 -6.81 -9.35
C SER A 49 -10.21 -8.13 -9.99
N THR A 50 -8.90 -8.33 -10.16
CA THR A 50 -8.31 -9.58 -10.67
C THR A 50 -8.53 -10.78 -9.76
N GLY A 51 -9.03 -10.58 -8.54
CA GLY A 51 -9.16 -11.61 -7.51
C GLY A 51 -7.85 -11.94 -6.78
N LEU A 52 -6.74 -11.28 -7.15
CA LEU A 52 -5.43 -11.45 -6.53
C LEU A 52 -5.20 -10.40 -5.42
N SER A 53 -4.37 -10.74 -4.44
CA SER A 53 -3.89 -9.79 -3.44
C SER A 53 -2.70 -8.98 -3.97
N PHE A 54 -2.07 -9.41 -5.06
CA PHE A 54 -0.92 -8.74 -5.66
C PHE A 54 -1.29 -8.03 -6.95
N ASN A 55 -0.65 -6.88 -7.20
CA ASN A 55 -0.64 -6.23 -8.51
C ASN A 55 0.69 -6.50 -9.26
N PRO A 56 0.80 -6.14 -10.55
CA PRO A 56 2.00 -6.35 -11.36
C PRO A 56 3.27 -5.65 -10.85
N GLU A 57 3.12 -4.60 -10.05
CA GLU A 57 4.21 -3.83 -9.44
C GLU A 57 4.77 -4.49 -8.17
N GLY A 58 4.08 -5.48 -7.59
CA GLY A 58 4.47 -6.16 -6.36
C GLY A 58 3.80 -5.62 -5.09
N PHE A 59 2.86 -4.69 -5.22
CA PHE A 59 2.03 -4.24 -4.10
C PHE A 59 1.07 -5.35 -3.67
N MET A 60 1.01 -5.59 -2.37
CA MET A 60 0.23 -6.64 -1.73
C MET A 60 -0.83 -6.00 -0.86
N GLN A 61 -2.08 -6.28 -1.18
CA GLN A 61 -3.23 -5.98 -0.34
C GLN A 61 -3.24 -6.91 0.87
N LYS A 62 -2.88 -6.38 2.04
CA LYS A 62 -2.91 -7.09 3.30
C LYS A 62 -4.18 -6.76 4.08
N PRO A 63 -5.06 -7.74 4.37
CA PRO A 63 -6.21 -7.53 5.23
C PRO A 63 -5.74 -7.22 6.66
N SER A 64 -6.39 -6.26 7.32
CA SER A 64 -5.99 -5.78 8.64
C SER A 64 -7.14 -5.23 9.49
N TRP A 65 -8.33 -5.04 8.91
CA TRP A 65 -9.43 -4.37 9.60
C TRP A 65 -10.19 -5.33 10.51
N ILE A 66 -10.57 -4.83 11.68
CA ILE A 66 -11.57 -5.42 12.55
C ILE A 66 -12.62 -4.35 12.78
N ILE A 67 -13.87 -4.67 12.44
CA ILE A 67 -14.98 -3.73 12.52
C ILE A 67 -16.16 -4.34 13.27
N GLU A 68 -17.00 -3.50 13.84
CA GLU A 68 -18.22 -3.90 14.52
C GLU A 68 -19.33 -2.90 14.25
N VAL A 69 -20.50 -3.39 13.88
CA VAL A 69 -21.66 -2.54 13.61
C VAL A 69 -22.31 -2.17 14.94
N ALA A 70 -22.00 -1.00 15.50
CA ALA A 70 -22.56 -0.60 16.80
C ALA A 70 -24.01 -0.10 16.69
N ALA A 71 -24.33 0.58 15.59
CA ALA A 71 -25.67 1.03 15.24
C ALA A 71 -25.80 1.09 13.71
N GLU A 72 -26.98 1.41 13.21
CA GLU A 72 -27.25 1.49 11.76
C GLU A 72 -26.33 2.51 11.05
N ASP A 73 -25.99 3.59 11.72
CA ASP A 73 -25.16 4.69 11.23
C ASP A 73 -23.79 4.77 11.92
N THR A 74 -23.42 3.73 12.68
CA THR A 74 -22.22 3.77 13.51
C THR A 74 -21.42 2.49 13.38
N MET A 75 -20.19 2.63 12.88
CA MET A 75 -19.20 1.56 12.79
C MET A 75 -18.14 1.76 13.86
N LEU A 76 -17.75 0.69 14.55
CA LEU A 76 -16.53 0.67 15.32
C LEU A 76 -15.41 0.06 14.48
N ALA A 77 -14.20 0.60 14.55
CA ALA A 77 -13.01 -0.01 13.95
C ALA A 77 -11.87 -0.09 14.97
N TRP A 78 -11.14 -1.21 14.98
CA TRP A 78 -10.00 -1.41 15.87
C TRP A 78 -8.85 -0.47 15.53
N SER A 79 -8.33 0.23 16.54
CA SER A 79 -7.13 1.06 16.42
C SER A 79 -5.92 0.33 17.01
N PRO A 80 -4.94 -0.10 16.21
CA PRO A 80 -3.72 -0.71 16.72
C PRO A 80 -2.90 0.24 17.60
N GLN A 81 -2.95 1.54 17.36
CA GLN A 81 -2.21 2.53 18.15
C GLN A 81 -2.80 2.70 19.56
N LYS A 82 -4.13 2.69 19.66
CA LYS A 82 -4.85 2.89 20.92
C LYS A 82 -5.27 1.59 21.62
N GLN A 83 -5.07 0.45 20.96
CA GLN A 83 -5.48 -0.88 21.44
C GLN A 83 -6.97 -0.92 21.86
N MET A 84 -7.83 -0.24 21.11
CA MET A 84 -9.27 -0.18 21.39
C MET A 84 -10.10 0.00 20.12
N MET A 85 -11.38 -0.36 20.19
CA MET A 85 -12.37 -0.05 19.16
C MET A 85 -12.73 1.44 19.21
N GLN A 86 -12.54 2.15 18.11
CA GLN A 86 -12.94 3.55 17.97
C GLN A 86 -14.25 3.66 17.22
N ARG A 87 -15.09 4.60 17.65
CA ARG A 87 -16.40 4.86 17.05
C ARG A 87 -16.28 5.84 15.90
N PHE A 88 -16.90 5.50 14.77
CA PHE A 88 -17.00 6.35 13.59
C PHE A 88 -18.46 6.42 13.15
N TYR A 89 -18.94 7.65 12.95
CA TYR A 89 -20.22 7.88 12.31
C TYR A 89 -20.09 7.56 10.81
N MET A 90 -21.03 6.79 10.28
CA MET A 90 -21.08 6.43 8.87
C MET A 90 -21.83 7.51 8.11
N GLN A 91 -21.11 8.25 7.27
CA GLN A 91 -21.74 9.24 6.39
C GLN A 91 -22.16 8.55 5.11
N TYR A 92 -23.48 8.40 4.91
CA TYR A 92 -24.04 7.91 3.67
C TYR A 92 -23.82 8.91 2.54
N ASP A 93 -23.41 8.38 1.39
CA ASP A 93 -23.37 9.04 0.09
C ASP A 93 -24.13 8.16 -0.92
N HIS A 94 -24.36 8.66 -2.13
CA HIS A 94 -25.13 7.98 -3.16
C HIS A 94 -24.59 6.57 -3.51
N GLY A 95 -25.50 5.65 -3.86
CA GLY A 95 -25.14 4.34 -4.42
C GLY A 95 -24.42 3.41 -3.44
N ASP A 96 -24.90 3.36 -2.20
CA ASP A 96 -24.36 2.55 -1.09
C ASP A 96 -22.91 2.83 -0.76
N VAL A 97 -22.49 4.07 -0.97
CA VAL A 97 -21.20 4.58 -0.55
C VAL A 97 -21.30 5.13 0.86
N TYR A 98 -20.36 4.76 1.72
CA TYR A 98 -20.28 5.24 3.08
C TYR A 98 -18.85 5.73 3.35
N ASN A 99 -18.74 6.89 3.99
CA ASN A 99 -17.48 7.32 4.58
C ASN A 99 -17.45 6.96 6.07
N PHE A 100 -16.39 6.27 6.49
CA PHE A 100 -16.05 6.13 7.90
C PHE A 100 -14.54 5.95 8.04
N ALA A 101 -13.98 6.34 9.19
CA ALA A 101 -12.54 6.28 9.46
C ALA A 101 -11.68 6.95 8.36
N ALA A 102 -12.18 8.07 7.79
CA ALA A 102 -11.54 8.83 6.72
C ALA A 102 -11.34 8.05 5.40
N GLU A 103 -12.09 6.97 5.19
CA GLU A 103 -12.05 6.15 3.98
C GLU A 103 -13.46 5.99 3.42
N PHE A 104 -13.57 5.88 2.09
CA PHE A 104 -14.84 5.65 1.41
C PHE A 104 -14.97 4.19 0.97
N PHE A 105 -16.14 3.61 1.24
CA PHE A 105 -16.45 2.23 0.92
C PHE A 105 -17.79 2.14 0.22
N LYS A 106 -17.82 1.47 -0.94
CA LYS A 106 -19.06 1.01 -1.54
C LYS A 106 -19.43 -0.35 -0.96
N VAL A 107 -20.61 -0.48 -0.38
CA VAL A 107 -21.12 -1.75 0.13
C VAL A 107 -21.55 -2.62 -1.05
N GLN A 108 -21.18 -3.89 -1.01
CA GLN A 108 -21.54 -4.89 -2.03
C GLN A 108 -22.34 -6.05 -1.45
N HIS A 109 -22.18 -6.34 -0.15
CA HIS A 109 -22.86 -7.43 0.51
C HIS A 109 -22.91 -7.21 2.03
N VAL A 110 -24.06 -7.53 2.64
CA VAL A 110 -24.25 -7.51 4.09
C VAL A 110 -25.01 -8.76 4.53
N SER A 111 -24.40 -9.58 5.39
CA SER A 111 -25.08 -10.67 6.08
C SER A 111 -24.49 -10.91 7.47
N LYS A 112 -25.18 -11.71 8.31
CA LYS A 112 -24.70 -12.09 9.64
C LYS A 112 -23.34 -12.81 9.61
N ASP A 113 -23.03 -13.48 8.51
CA ASP A 113 -21.78 -14.24 8.37
C ASP A 113 -20.66 -13.45 7.70
N SER A 114 -21.00 -12.50 6.81
CA SER A 114 -20.00 -11.81 5.99
C SER A 114 -20.41 -10.41 5.54
N LEU A 115 -19.40 -9.56 5.34
CA LEU A 115 -19.53 -8.26 4.68
C LEU A 115 -18.58 -8.21 3.49
N VAL A 116 -18.99 -7.54 2.42
CA VAL A 116 -18.11 -7.21 1.29
C VAL A 116 -18.20 -5.73 1.00
N PHE A 117 -17.06 -5.06 1.08
CA PHE A 117 -16.90 -3.65 0.77
C PHE A 117 -15.92 -3.49 -0.38
N ARG A 118 -16.17 -2.53 -1.27
CA ARG A 118 -15.17 -2.05 -2.22
C ARG A 118 -14.65 -0.70 -1.73
N ARG A 119 -13.36 -0.62 -1.39
CA ARG A 119 -12.71 0.65 -1.10
C ARG A 119 -12.66 1.49 -2.37
N ILE A 120 -13.01 2.76 -2.25
CA ILE A 120 -13.00 3.72 -3.34
C ILE A 120 -12.24 4.97 -2.93
N GLU A 121 -11.50 5.55 -3.87
CA GLU A 121 -10.94 6.89 -3.73
C GLU A 121 -11.92 7.90 -4.32
N VAL A 122 -12.16 8.97 -3.57
CA VAL A 122 -13.05 10.06 -3.95
C VAL A 122 -12.21 11.33 -4.10
N ASP A 123 -12.30 11.97 -5.26
CA ASP A 123 -11.72 13.28 -5.53
C ASP A 123 -12.85 14.29 -5.76
N GLY A 124 -13.05 15.18 -4.79
CA GLY A 124 -14.18 16.10 -4.75
C GLY A 124 -15.52 15.36 -4.72
N ARG A 125 -16.27 15.42 -5.83
CA ARG A 125 -17.58 14.76 -6.00
C ARG A 125 -17.54 13.56 -6.95
N LYS A 126 -16.34 13.08 -7.31
CA LYS A 126 -16.17 11.99 -8.28
C LYS A 126 -15.42 10.83 -7.66
N ILE A 127 -15.90 9.63 -7.92
CA ILE A 127 -15.16 8.40 -7.62
C ILE A 127 -14.05 8.27 -8.66
N VAL A 128 -12.80 8.26 -8.20
CA VAL A 128 -11.63 8.08 -9.06
C VAL A 128 -11.68 6.68 -9.67
N LYS A 129 -11.54 6.57 -10.98
CA LYS A 129 -11.42 5.27 -11.67
C LYS A 129 -9.96 4.84 -11.67
N GLY A 130 -9.68 3.60 -11.28
CA GLY A 130 -8.33 3.03 -11.33
C GLY A 130 -8.02 2.14 -10.12
N ILE A 131 -6.75 1.80 -9.98
CA ILE A 131 -6.23 0.83 -9.00
C ILE A 131 -6.59 1.25 -7.55
N ALA A 132 -6.63 2.55 -7.26
CA ALA A 132 -6.96 3.06 -5.93
C ALA A 132 -8.42 2.78 -5.51
N SER A 133 -9.33 2.63 -6.48
CA SER A 133 -10.74 2.30 -6.27
C SER A 133 -11.09 0.85 -6.64
N ASP A 134 -10.06 0.02 -6.84
CA ASP A 134 -10.19 -1.35 -7.32
C ASP A 134 -9.80 -2.36 -6.24
N VAL A 135 -10.36 -2.21 -5.04
CA VAL A 135 -10.01 -3.07 -3.90
C VAL A 135 -11.25 -3.57 -3.18
N ASN A 136 -11.51 -4.87 -3.30
CA ASN A 136 -12.57 -5.57 -2.60
C ASN A 136 -12.05 -6.13 -1.27
N MET A 137 -12.73 -5.80 -0.19
CA MET A 137 -12.48 -6.23 1.17
C MET A 137 -13.60 -7.18 1.60
N THR A 138 -13.23 -8.41 1.96
CA THR A 138 -14.17 -9.40 2.49
C THR A 138 -13.93 -9.56 3.98
N PHE A 139 -15.00 -9.46 4.75
CA PHE A 139 -14.99 -9.64 6.19
C PHE A 139 -15.88 -10.82 6.56
N TYR A 140 -15.44 -11.62 7.52
CA TYR A 140 -16.27 -12.67 8.11
C TYR A 140 -16.54 -12.35 9.58
N ALA A 141 -17.74 -12.70 10.03
CA ALA A 141 -18.10 -12.61 11.43
C ALA A 141 -17.20 -13.54 12.25
N GLN A 142 -16.77 -13.08 13.44
CA GLN A 142 -15.87 -13.88 14.28
C GLN A 142 -16.49 -15.23 14.68
N ASN A 143 -17.79 -15.26 14.94
CA ASN A 143 -18.53 -16.50 15.22
C ASN A 143 -18.54 -17.45 14.02
N TYR A 144 -18.69 -16.93 12.79
CA TYR A 144 -18.65 -17.74 11.58
C TYR A 144 -17.27 -18.36 11.36
N ILE A 145 -16.20 -17.59 11.57
CA ILE A 145 -14.81 -18.08 11.49
C ILE A 145 -14.59 -19.22 12.51
N LYS A 146 -15.01 -19.01 13.76
CA LYS A 146 -14.74 -19.94 14.87
C LYS A 146 -15.61 -21.20 14.80
N ASN A 147 -16.92 -21.05 14.60
CA ASN A 147 -17.88 -22.13 14.82
C ASN A 147 -18.22 -22.86 13.51
N THR A 148 -18.27 -22.14 12.39
CA THR A 148 -18.63 -22.72 11.09
C THR A 148 -17.39 -23.15 10.32
N LEU A 149 -16.44 -22.24 10.09
CA LEU A 149 -15.20 -22.54 9.35
C LEU A 149 -14.17 -23.30 10.19
N LYS A 150 -14.32 -23.28 11.52
CA LYS A 150 -13.42 -23.96 12.49
C LYS A 150 -11.94 -23.64 12.23
N THR A 151 -11.64 -22.36 12.01
CA THR A 151 -10.29 -21.89 11.68
C THR A 151 -9.98 -20.56 12.37
N SER A 152 -8.87 -19.92 12.01
CA SER A 152 -8.50 -18.59 12.50
C SER A 152 -8.55 -17.55 11.39
N ALA A 153 -8.74 -16.28 11.78
CA ALA A 153 -8.64 -15.16 10.84
C ALA A 153 -7.26 -15.13 10.15
N ILE A 154 -6.18 -15.35 10.90
CA ILE A 154 -4.81 -15.36 10.36
C ILE A 154 -4.65 -16.39 9.25
N THR A 155 -5.24 -17.59 9.40
CA THR A 155 -5.20 -18.62 8.35
C THR A 155 -5.93 -18.16 7.09
N LEU A 156 -7.10 -17.52 7.24
CA LEU A 156 -7.91 -17.03 6.11
C LEU A 156 -7.27 -15.83 5.40
N GLN A 157 -6.50 -15.02 6.13
CA GLN A 157 -5.76 -13.86 5.63
C GLN A 157 -4.52 -14.24 4.81
N LYS A 158 -4.11 -15.52 4.81
CA LYS A 158 -2.96 -15.96 4.04
C LYS A 158 -3.19 -15.78 2.53
N PRO A 159 -2.12 -15.49 1.77
CA PRO A 159 -2.14 -15.53 0.31
C PRO A 159 -2.67 -16.86 -0.22
N SER A 160 -3.40 -16.79 -1.32
CA SER A 160 -4.01 -17.93 -1.99
C SER A 160 -3.00 -18.64 -2.90
N LYS A 161 -3.34 -19.86 -3.35
CA LYS A 161 -2.57 -20.56 -4.38
C LYS A 161 -2.46 -19.74 -5.68
N GLY A 162 -3.49 -18.95 -6.02
CA GLY A 162 -3.49 -18.05 -7.17
C GLY A 162 -2.45 -16.94 -7.03
N ASP A 163 -2.28 -16.38 -5.82
CA ASP A 163 -1.25 -15.38 -5.54
C ASP A 163 0.16 -15.98 -5.70
N THR A 164 0.37 -17.19 -5.17
CA THR A 164 1.65 -17.89 -5.32
C THR A 164 1.98 -18.17 -6.79
N LEU A 165 1.00 -18.64 -7.58
CA LEU A 165 1.20 -18.90 -9.00
C LEU A 165 1.49 -17.61 -9.78
N PHE A 166 0.78 -16.53 -9.45
CA PHE A 166 1.02 -15.21 -10.04
C PHE A 166 2.45 -14.73 -9.79
N ILE A 167 2.90 -14.75 -8.53
CA ILE A 167 4.27 -14.35 -8.17
C ILE A 167 5.31 -15.26 -8.82
N LYS A 168 5.08 -16.57 -8.86
CA LYS A 168 5.99 -17.52 -9.53
C LYS A 168 6.19 -17.16 -11.01
N ARG A 169 5.09 -17.00 -11.76
CA ARG A 169 5.13 -16.62 -13.19
C ARG A 169 5.78 -15.26 -13.40
N ARG A 170 5.48 -14.29 -12.54
CA ARG A 170 6.06 -12.94 -12.61
C ARG A 170 7.56 -12.98 -12.35
N ALA A 171 8.01 -13.71 -11.33
CA ALA A 171 9.42 -13.92 -11.03
C ALA A 171 10.13 -14.58 -12.21
N GLU A 172 9.60 -15.68 -12.76
CA GLU A 172 10.16 -16.36 -13.95
C GLU A 172 10.30 -15.43 -15.16
N MET A 173 9.34 -14.53 -15.39
CA MET A 173 9.40 -13.55 -16.47
C MET A 173 10.48 -12.49 -16.22
N ILE A 174 10.48 -11.91 -15.02
CA ILE A 174 11.32 -10.77 -14.67
C ILE A 174 12.79 -11.18 -14.52
N ASN A 175 13.05 -12.39 -13.99
CA ASN A 175 14.39 -12.90 -13.75
C ASN A 175 15.17 -13.23 -15.04
N LYS A 176 14.51 -13.24 -16.21
CA LYS A 176 15.17 -13.43 -17.52
C LYS A 176 16.00 -12.24 -17.96
N SER A 177 15.78 -11.06 -17.35
CA SER A 177 16.48 -9.83 -17.69
C SER A 177 17.05 -9.18 -16.43
N SER A 178 18.29 -8.70 -16.50
CA SER A 178 18.89 -7.87 -15.43
C SER A 178 18.24 -6.50 -15.31
N ASP A 179 17.42 -6.12 -16.28
CA ASP A 179 16.86 -4.77 -16.41
C ASP A 179 15.42 -4.67 -15.93
N SER A 180 14.80 -5.80 -15.62
CA SER A 180 13.43 -5.89 -15.14
C SER A 180 13.41 -6.21 -13.64
N ALA A 181 12.48 -5.58 -12.92
CA ALA A 181 12.26 -5.82 -11.50
C ALA A 181 10.80 -5.55 -11.12
N PHE A 182 10.39 -6.03 -9.94
CA PHE A 182 9.18 -5.60 -9.25
C PHE A 182 9.41 -5.58 -7.75
N ALA A 183 8.52 -4.94 -6.99
CA ALA A 183 8.68 -4.80 -5.56
C ALA A 183 8.58 -6.14 -4.82
N ALA A 184 9.49 -6.35 -3.87
CA ALA A 184 9.53 -7.54 -3.03
C ALA A 184 8.90 -7.26 -1.67
N THR A 185 7.88 -8.03 -1.29
CA THR A 185 7.24 -7.91 0.05
C THR A 185 8.23 -8.19 1.19
N THR A 186 9.26 -9.00 0.93
CA THR A 186 10.46 -9.11 1.76
C THR A 186 11.62 -8.43 1.01
N PRO A 187 12.03 -7.22 1.43
CA PRO A 187 13.10 -6.49 0.77
C PRO A 187 14.44 -7.25 0.79
N VAL A 188 15.32 -6.85 -0.14
CA VAL A 188 16.73 -7.25 -0.17
C VAL A 188 17.37 -7.08 1.22
N LYS A 189 18.23 -8.00 1.62
CA LYS A 189 19.02 -7.84 2.86
C LYS A 189 20.50 -7.84 2.56
N PHE A 190 21.18 -6.83 3.08
CA PHE A 190 22.63 -6.73 3.07
C PHE A 190 23.16 -7.19 4.42
N ILE A 191 23.95 -8.25 4.44
CA ILE A 191 24.57 -8.78 5.66
C ILE A 191 26.05 -8.47 5.60
N ALA A 192 26.52 -7.57 6.48
CA ALA A 192 27.92 -7.20 6.55
C ALA A 192 28.79 -8.42 6.89
N LYS A 193 29.87 -8.62 6.14
CA LYS A 193 30.86 -9.68 6.39
C LYS A 193 31.94 -9.25 7.37
N ASN A 194 32.08 -7.94 7.62
CA ASN A 194 33.08 -7.37 8.51
C ASN A 194 32.60 -6.04 9.11
N ASN A 195 33.34 -5.53 10.10
CA ASN A 195 33.01 -4.31 10.83
C ASN A 195 33.44 -3.02 10.10
N THR A 196 34.07 -3.13 8.92
CA THR A 196 34.45 -1.96 8.11
C THR A 196 33.32 -1.47 7.23
N VAL A 197 32.18 -2.17 7.21
CA VAL A 197 30.98 -1.74 6.51
C VAL A 197 29.76 -1.76 7.41
N SER A 198 28.84 -0.85 7.14
CA SER A 198 27.52 -0.84 7.77
C SER A 198 26.45 -0.54 6.73
N VAL A 199 25.23 -1.01 6.99
CA VAL A 199 24.07 -0.80 6.13
C VAL A 199 22.86 -0.47 6.99
N GLN A 200 22.10 0.54 6.57
CA GLN A 200 20.86 0.94 7.18
C GLN A 200 19.77 0.99 6.12
N LYS A 201 18.65 0.28 6.33
CA LYS A 201 17.45 0.50 5.53
C LYS A 201 16.82 1.80 6.00
N ILE A 202 16.59 2.73 5.08
CA ILE A 202 15.87 3.98 5.32
C ILE A 202 14.39 3.74 5.07
N SER A 203 13.55 4.11 6.04
CA SER A 203 12.10 4.06 5.84
C SER A 203 11.67 5.18 4.91
N THR A 204 10.74 4.87 4.02
CA THR A 204 10.16 5.82 3.05
C THR A 204 8.76 6.29 3.46
N VAL A 205 8.34 5.95 4.69
CA VAL A 205 7.06 6.37 5.25
C VAL A 205 7.06 7.89 5.41
N ASP A 206 6.12 8.52 4.73
CA ASP A 206 5.91 9.95 4.74
C ASP A 206 4.40 10.22 4.62
N PRO A 207 3.71 10.51 5.75
CA PRO A 207 2.29 10.80 5.75
C PRO A 207 1.90 12.01 4.89
N LEU A 208 2.78 13.01 4.76
CA LEU A 208 2.52 14.22 3.96
C LEU A 208 2.48 13.89 2.46
N LEU A 209 3.31 12.94 2.04
CA LEU A 209 3.33 12.41 0.67
C LEU A 209 2.42 11.18 0.48
N LYS A 210 1.52 10.89 1.43
CA LYS A 210 0.63 9.72 1.43
C LYS A 210 1.36 8.37 1.33
N ARG A 211 2.62 8.30 1.75
CA ARG A 211 3.42 7.06 1.82
C ARG A 211 3.25 6.43 3.19
N THR A 212 2.40 5.41 3.25
CA THR A 212 2.17 4.67 4.50
C THR A 212 3.14 3.51 4.64
N GLU A 213 3.19 2.90 5.83
CA GLU A 213 3.98 1.68 6.09
C GLU A 213 3.68 0.53 5.10
N SER A 214 2.46 0.50 4.54
CA SER A 214 2.08 -0.49 3.52
C SER A 214 2.89 -0.35 2.22
N TYR A 215 3.48 0.82 1.96
CA TYR A 215 4.31 1.09 0.79
C TYR A 215 5.82 1.03 1.09
N ASP A 216 6.23 0.91 2.36
CA ASP A 216 7.65 1.04 2.75
C ASP A 216 8.57 -0.01 2.09
N TYR A 217 8.02 -1.16 1.71
CA TYR A 217 8.77 -2.20 1.02
C TYR A 217 8.82 -2.00 -0.50
N MET A 218 7.96 -1.14 -1.08
CA MET A 218 7.85 -0.97 -2.54
C MET A 218 9.09 -0.31 -3.15
N PHE A 219 9.69 0.62 -2.41
CA PHE A 219 10.83 1.41 -2.84
C PHE A 219 11.92 1.38 -1.76
N PRO A 220 12.53 0.21 -1.49
CA PRO A 220 13.46 0.09 -0.39
C PRO A 220 14.71 0.92 -0.67
N GLN A 221 15.07 1.75 0.31
CA GLN A 221 16.26 2.61 0.27
C GLN A 221 17.27 2.15 1.32
N TYR A 222 18.55 2.18 0.96
CA TYR A 222 19.65 1.79 1.84
C TYR A 222 20.71 2.88 1.89
N GLU A 223 21.29 3.09 3.07
CA GLU A 223 22.57 3.77 3.23
C GLU A 223 23.65 2.76 3.59
N ILE A 224 24.70 2.71 2.79
CA ILE A 224 25.88 1.88 3.00
C ILE A 224 27.05 2.81 3.31
N LYS A 225 27.76 2.52 4.42
CA LYS A 225 28.99 3.22 4.79
C LYS A 225 30.13 2.22 4.75
N ILE A 226 31.22 2.60 4.08
CA ILE A 226 32.42 1.80 3.90
C ILE A 226 33.59 2.61 4.45
N ASP A 227 34.24 2.09 5.48
CA ASP A 227 35.46 2.67 6.04
C ASP A 227 36.69 2.08 5.36
N LYS A 228 37.79 2.85 5.39
CA LYS A 228 39.11 2.44 4.85
C LYS A 228 39.13 2.18 3.35
N VAL A 229 38.38 2.96 2.56
CA VAL A 229 38.49 2.95 1.10
C VAL A 229 39.72 3.75 0.62
N TYR A 230 40.05 3.68 -0.67
CA TYR A 230 41.20 4.41 -1.23
C TYR A 230 41.03 5.94 -1.21
N ARG A 231 39.81 6.42 -1.44
CA ARG A 231 39.47 7.86 -1.47
C ARG A 231 38.03 8.06 -1.00
N ASP A 232 37.74 9.21 -0.42
CA ASP A 232 36.38 9.62 -0.10
C ASP A 232 35.51 9.68 -1.35
N PHE A 233 34.30 9.12 -1.24
CA PHE A 233 33.27 9.25 -2.27
C PHE A 233 31.88 9.15 -1.67
N TYR A 234 30.92 9.73 -2.39
CA TYR A 234 29.51 9.58 -2.13
C TYR A 234 28.78 9.39 -3.45
N TYR A 235 28.00 8.31 -3.55
CA TYR A 235 27.15 8.04 -4.69
C TYR A 235 25.76 7.67 -4.24
N PHE A 236 24.75 8.18 -4.93
CA PHE A 236 23.36 7.77 -4.77
C PHE A 236 22.89 7.15 -6.08
N CYS A 237 22.46 5.90 -6.06
CA CYS A 237 22.15 5.16 -7.28
C CYS A 237 20.89 4.30 -7.15
N ARG A 238 20.23 4.09 -8.28
CA ARG A 238 19.20 3.07 -8.47
C ARG A 238 19.85 1.80 -9.00
N ALA A 239 19.53 0.67 -8.39
CA ALA A 239 20.08 -0.62 -8.76
C ALA A 239 19.01 -1.72 -8.76
N ILE A 240 19.24 -2.78 -9.51
CA ILE A 240 18.46 -4.02 -9.45
C ILE A 240 19.33 -5.08 -8.79
N VAL A 241 18.82 -5.70 -7.72
CA VAL A 241 19.44 -6.89 -7.13
C VAL A 241 18.81 -8.11 -7.77
N ASP A 242 19.63 -8.92 -8.45
CA ASP A 242 19.16 -10.14 -9.11
C ASP A 242 18.91 -11.27 -8.11
N VAL A 243 18.29 -12.35 -8.57
CA VAL A 243 18.03 -13.55 -7.76
C VAL A 243 19.27 -14.24 -7.19
N LYS A 244 20.46 -13.93 -7.72
CA LYS A 244 21.74 -14.44 -7.23
C LYS A 244 22.41 -13.47 -6.24
N GLY A 245 21.76 -12.34 -5.92
CA GLY A 245 22.30 -11.29 -5.05
C GLY A 245 23.30 -10.36 -5.74
N ARG A 246 23.43 -10.40 -7.08
CA ARG A 246 24.29 -9.45 -7.80
C ARG A 246 23.56 -8.13 -8.01
N ILE A 247 24.31 -7.04 -7.95
CA ILE A 247 23.78 -5.67 -8.00
C ILE A 247 24.07 -5.10 -9.38
N HIS A 248 23.02 -4.76 -10.12
CA HIS A 248 23.08 -4.17 -11.46
C HIS A 248 22.72 -2.69 -11.36
N ILE A 249 23.68 -1.79 -11.54
CA ILE A 249 23.48 -0.35 -11.47
C ILE A 249 22.70 0.12 -12.70
N LYS A 250 21.55 0.77 -12.46
CA LYS A 250 20.67 1.28 -13.51
C LYS A 250 20.91 2.77 -13.75
N ASN A 251 21.04 3.54 -12.68
CA ASN A 251 21.23 4.98 -12.77
C ASN A 251 22.02 5.51 -11.56
N VAL A 252 22.77 6.60 -11.75
CA VAL A 252 23.41 7.37 -10.68
C VAL A 252 22.77 8.76 -10.64
N PHE A 253 22.21 9.13 -9.49
CA PHE A 253 21.53 10.40 -9.30
C PHE A 253 22.51 11.57 -9.14
N GLY A 254 22.07 12.78 -9.50
CA GLY A 254 22.86 14.00 -9.35
C GLY A 254 24.02 14.13 -10.35
N VAL A 255 23.95 13.42 -11.47
CA VAL A 255 24.96 13.43 -12.54
C VAL A 255 24.37 14.05 -13.80
N LEU A 256 25.15 14.91 -14.48
CA LEU A 256 24.76 15.48 -15.77
C LEU A 256 24.63 14.38 -16.85
N PRO A 257 23.69 14.49 -17.82
CA PRO A 257 23.41 13.42 -18.79
C PRO A 257 24.64 12.90 -19.54
N GLU A 258 25.56 13.79 -19.94
CA GLU A 258 26.79 13.44 -20.66
C GLU A 258 27.76 12.58 -19.83
N ASN A 259 27.64 12.63 -18.51
CA ASN A 259 28.48 11.88 -17.57
C ASN A 259 27.78 10.63 -17.01
N ALA A 260 26.49 10.44 -17.29
CA ALA A 260 25.67 9.40 -16.66
C ALA A 260 26.20 7.98 -16.92
N GLU A 261 26.55 7.67 -18.18
CA GLU A 261 27.04 6.34 -18.55
C GLU A 261 28.41 6.03 -17.94
N ASN A 262 29.32 7.02 -17.92
CA ASN A 262 30.62 6.87 -17.27
C ASN A 262 30.47 6.67 -15.76
N LYS A 263 29.60 7.44 -15.10
CA LYS A 263 29.33 7.28 -13.67
C LYS A 263 28.67 5.96 -13.34
N LYS A 264 27.75 5.48 -14.19
CA LYS A 264 27.14 4.15 -14.07
C LYS A 264 28.21 3.05 -14.10
N LYS A 265 29.15 3.09 -15.05
CA LYS A 265 30.26 2.11 -15.13
C LYS A 265 31.15 2.12 -13.88
N VAL A 266 31.52 3.31 -13.40
CA VAL A 266 32.30 3.46 -12.16
C VAL A 266 31.55 2.88 -10.97
N MET A 267 30.25 3.19 -10.85
CA MET A 267 29.42 2.67 -9.77
C MET A 267 29.22 1.16 -9.88
N GLN A 268 29.10 0.61 -11.10
CA GLN A 268 29.05 -0.83 -11.30
C GLN A 268 30.33 -1.50 -10.80
N ALA A 269 31.51 -0.95 -11.12
CA ALA A 269 32.78 -1.46 -10.62
C ALA A 269 32.88 -1.39 -9.08
N ILE A 270 32.37 -0.32 -8.46
CA ILE A 270 32.30 -0.22 -6.99
C ILE A 270 31.38 -1.30 -6.41
N ALA A 271 30.23 -1.57 -7.04
CA ALA A 271 29.32 -2.61 -6.60
C ALA A 271 29.94 -4.02 -6.71
N ASP A 272 30.57 -4.32 -7.85
CA ASP A 272 31.18 -5.61 -8.13
C ASP A 272 32.40 -5.91 -7.25
N ILE A 273 33.18 -4.89 -6.88
CA ILE A 273 34.35 -5.06 -6.03
C ILE A 273 33.96 -4.96 -4.56
N TYR A 274 33.44 -3.81 -4.13
CA TYR A 274 33.26 -3.53 -2.70
C TYR A 274 32.00 -4.19 -2.16
N LEU A 275 30.84 -3.96 -2.76
CA LEU A 275 29.58 -4.46 -2.18
C LEU A 275 29.52 -5.98 -2.20
N TYR A 276 29.99 -6.61 -3.28
CA TYR A 276 30.09 -8.06 -3.35
C TYR A 276 31.07 -8.64 -2.31
N SER A 277 32.24 -8.01 -2.13
CA SER A 277 33.25 -8.49 -1.18
C SER A 277 32.82 -8.29 0.27
N PHE A 278 32.13 -7.18 0.58
CA PHE A 278 31.81 -6.79 1.95
C PHE A 278 30.44 -7.26 2.45
N PHE A 279 29.52 -7.61 1.55
CA PHE A 279 28.19 -8.06 1.94
C PHE A 279 27.86 -9.45 1.39
N THR A 280 27.11 -10.21 2.17
CA THR A 280 26.27 -11.28 1.66
C THR A 280 24.91 -10.69 1.35
N VAL A 281 24.55 -10.64 0.07
CA VAL A 281 23.30 -10.02 -0.39
C VAL A 281 22.23 -11.11 -0.56
N GLN A 282 21.19 -11.04 0.26
CA GLN A 282 20.01 -11.88 0.08
C GLN A 282 19.03 -11.17 -0.88
N PRO A 283 18.61 -11.83 -1.97
CA PRO A 283 17.69 -11.23 -2.92
C PRO A 283 16.34 -10.91 -2.27
N GLY A 284 15.65 -9.92 -2.84
CA GLY A 284 14.25 -9.67 -2.49
C GLY A 284 13.38 -10.88 -2.84
N SER A 285 12.35 -11.11 -2.04
CA SER A 285 11.40 -12.18 -2.29
C SER A 285 9.96 -11.79 -1.96
N SER A 286 9.03 -12.46 -2.62
CA SER A 286 7.61 -12.41 -2.31
C SER A 286 7.06 -13.81 -2.16
N LEU A 287 6.35 -14.08 -1.05
CA LEU A 287 5.88 -15.42 -0.71
C LEU A 287 7.00 -16.49 -0.66
N GLY A 288 8.22 -16.07 -0.32
CA GLY A 288 9.41 -16.94 -0.31
C GLY A 288 10.01 -17.22 -1.69
N ILE A 289 9.48 -16.61 -2.77
CA ILE A 289 10.00 -16.76 -4.13
C ILE A 289 10.96 -15.60 -4.42
N PRO A 290 12.27 -15.84 -4.62
CA PRO A 290 13.23 -14.79 -4.93
C PRO A 290 13.02 -14.25 -6.35
N HIS A 291 13.16 -12.95 -6.52
CA HIS A 291 13.06 -12.29 -7.82
C HIS A 291 13.90 -11.02 -7.89
N ASN A 292 14.18 -10.55 -9.10
CA ASN A 292 14.87 -9.28 -9.31
C ASN A 292 14.06 -8.15 -8.66
N THR A 293 14.74 -7.33 -7.87
CA THR A 293 14.12 -6.28 -7.05
C THR A 293 14.87 -4.97 -7.25
N GLU A 294 14.14 -3.89 -7.53
CA GLU A 294 14.72 -2.56 -7.62
C GLU A 294 14.91 -1.96 -6.22
N ILE A 295 16.07 -1.36 -6.00
CA ILE A 295 16.44 -0.70 -4.75
C ILE A 295 17.12 0.64 -5.05
N THR A 296 17.09 1.53 -4.07
CA THR A 296 17.89 2.76 -4.07
C THR A 296 18.97 2.67 -3.01
N ILE A 297 20.21 3.04 -3.33
CA ILE A 297 21.34 2.91 -2.42
C ILE A 297 22.14 4.22 -2.42
N GLY A 298 22.37 4.77 -1.24
CA GLY A 298 23.42 5.75 -0.96
C GLY A 298 24.65 5.04 -0.44
N ILE A 299 25.81 5.30 -1.03
CA ILE A 299 27.07 4.62 -0.68
C ILE A 299 28.09 5.70 -0.37
N THR A 300 28.55 5.70 0.87
CA THR A 300 29.59 6.60 1.37
C THR A 300 30.85 5.80 1.63
N GLY A 301 31.94 6.15 0.94
CA GLY A 301 33.28 5.66 1.23
C GLY A 301 34.06 6.72 1.99
N LYS A 302 34.69 6.33 3.11
CA LYS A 302 35.67 7.17 3.83
C LYS A 302 37.08 6.59 3.74
N ALA A 303 38.02 7.40 3.29
CA ALA A 303 39.40 7.01 3.16
C ALA A 303 40.01 6.67 4.51
N ALA A 304 40.96 5.73 4.53
CA ALA A 304 41.76 5.50 5.72
C ALA A 304 42.51 6.80 6.05
N LYS A 305 42.29 7.36 7.24
CA LYS A 305 43.14 8.45 7.74
C LYS A 305 44.57 7.89 7.81
N LYS A 306 45.50 8.50 7.09
CA LYS A 306 46.93 8.21 7.29
C LYS A 306 47.24 8.53 8.76
N PRO A 307 47.96 7.65 9.47
CA PRO A 307 48.33 7.88 10.88
C PRO A 307 49.14 9.15 11.05
#